data_AF-A0A6H1ZCT4-F1
#
_entry.id   AF-A0A6H1ZCT4-F1
#
_cell.length_a   1.000
_cell.length_b   1.000
_cell.length_c   1.000
_cell.angle_alpha   90.00
_cell.angle_beta   90.00
_cell.angle_gamma   90.00
#
_symmetry.space_group_name_H-M   'P 1'
#
loop_
_entity.id
_entity.type
_entity.pdbx_description
1 polymer ?
#
loop_
_entity_poly.entity_id
_entity_poly.type
_entity_poly.pdbx_seq_one_letter_code
_entity_poly.pdbx_strand_id
1 'polypeptide(L)' 'MGEKQRKFGSDRLRLAEAYSVAELIEMAEDIRSDPANTDPGYGKGGLHLYTPSARRKLDNLSWAIRNRQALDAEAIS' A
#
# COMPACT_ATOMS: atom_id res chain seq x y z
N MET A 1 -14.22 5.49 -8.17
CA MET A 1 -12.78 5.56 -7.82
C MET A 1 -11.90 5.23 -9.04
N GLY A 2 -11.83 6.08 -10.08
CA GLY A 2 -11.38 5.62 -11.41
C GLY A 2 -10.06 6.19 -11.98
N GLU A 3 -9.64 7.39 -11.58
CA GLU A 3 -8.49 8.07 -12.21
C GLU A 3 -7.25 8.17 -11.32
N LYS A 4 -7.41 8.39 -10.02
CA LYS A 4 -6.27 8.52 -9.11
C LYS A 4 -5.46 7.22 -9.04
N GLN A 5 -6.11 6.05 -8.93
CA GLN A 5 -5.42 4.75 -8.79
C GLN A 5 -4.50 4.43 -9.99
N ARG A 6 -4.83 4.89 -11.20
CA ARG A 6 -4.05 4.63 -12.42
C ARG A 6 -2.82 5.54 -12.58
N LYS A 7 -2.77 6.70 -11.92
CA LYS A 7 -1.76 7.74 -12.19
C LYS A 7 -0.48 7.63 -11.36
N PHE A 8 -0.48 6.91 -10.25
CA PHE A 8 0.59 7.08 -9.24
C PHE A 8 1.59 5.93 -9.11
N GLY A 9 1.40 4.80 -9.80
CA GLY A 9 2.35 3.69 -9.75
C GLY A 9 2.76 3.32 -8.32
N SER A 10 4.01 2.90 -8.15
CA SER A 10 4.62 2.57 -6.86
C SER A 10 5.36 3.76 -6.21
N ASP A 11 4.93 5.01 -6.46
CA ASP A 11 5.55 6.21 -5.87
C ASP A 11 4.90 6.56 -4.51
N ARG A 12 5.63 6.26 -3.43
CA ARG A 12 5.17 6.44 -2.04
C ARG A 12 4.89 7.90 -1.66
N LEU A 13 5.57 8.88 -2.25
CA LEU A 13 5.34 10.30 -1.96
C LEU A 13 3.98 10.75 -2.51
N ARG A 14 3.74 10.43 -3.78
CA ARG A 14 2.47 10.77 -4.45
C ARG A 14 1.27 10.07 -3.79
N LEU A 15 1.48 8.85 -3.26
CA LEU A 15 0.45 8.16 -2.48
C LEU A 15 0.05 8.94 -1.22
N ALA A 16 1.03 9.42 -0.44
CA ALA A 16 0.75 10.16 0.80
C ALA A 16 0.01 11.48 0.55
N GLU A 17 0.35 12.18 -0.53
CA GLU A 17 -0.28 13.46 -0.88
C GLU A 17 -1.68 13.31 -1.48
N ALA A 18 -1.89 12.31 -2.34
CA ALA A 18 -3.09 12.22 -3.17
C ALA A 18 -4.31 11.58 -2.48
N TYR A 19 -4.08 10.83 -1.40
CA TYR A 19 -5.09 10.01 -0.72
C TYR A 19 -5.15 10.30 0.78
N SER A 20 -6.30 10.01 1.38
CA SER A 20 -6.50 9.96 2.82
C SER A 20 -5.91 8.68 3.43
N VAL A 21 -5.70 8.66 4.76
CA VAL A 21 -5.26 7.45 5.48
C VAL A 21 -6.22 6.28 5.25
N ALA A 22 -7.54 6.54 5.26
CA ALA A 22 -8.56 5.52 5.03
C ALA A 22 -8.43 4.89 3.63
N GLU A 23 -8.34 5.70 2.58
CA GLU A 23 -8.14 5.20 1.20
C GLU A 23 -6.84 4.40 1.06
N LEU A 24 -5.76 4.80 1.73
CA LEU A 24 -4.50 4.06 1.70
C LEU A 24 -4.59 2.71 2.42
N ILE A 25 -5.39 2.62 3.49
CA ILE A 25 -5.67 1.36 4.18
C ILE A 25 -6.49 0.43 3.29
N GLU A 26 -7.57 0.94 2.67
CA GLU A 26 -8.39 0.17 1.72
C GLU A 26 -7.52 -0.43 0.59
N MET A 27 -6.62 0.36 -0.01
CA MET A 27 -5.70 -0.15 -1.02
C MET A 27 -4.76 -1.24 -0.50
N ALA A 28 -4.34 -1.16 0.77
CA ALA A 28 -3.50 -2.20 1.37
C ALA A 28 -4.30 -3.48 1.63
N GLU A 29 -5.56 -3.36 2.01
CA GLU A 29 -6.48 -4.50 2.18
C GLU A 29 -6.81 -5.16 0.84
N ASP A 30 -7.02 -4.39 -0.23
CA ASP A 30 -7.21 -4.92 -1.59
C ASP A 30 -6.02 -5.79 -2.01
N ILE A 31 -4.78 -5.34 -1.75
CA ILE A 31 -3.58 -6.11 -2.09
C ILE A 31 -3.48 -7.39 -1.25
N ARG A 32 -3.81 -7.33 0.04
CA ARG A 32 -3.73 -8.50 0.95
C ARG A 32 -4.80 -9.54 0.66
N SER A 33 -5.98 -9.12 0.22
CA SER A 33 -7.12 -9.99 -0.03
C SER A 33 -7.12 -10.62 -1.43
N ASP A 34 -6.43 -10.02 -2.39
CA ASP A 34 -6.29 -10.56 -3.75
C ASP A 34 -5.35 -11.80 -3.76
N PRO A 35 -5.86 -13.01 -4.08
CA PRO A 35 -5.06 -14.22 -4.12
C PRO A 35 -3.91 -14.16 -5.13
N ALA A 36 -4.00 -13.33 -6.18
CA ALA A 36 -2.93 -13.16 -7.17
C ALA A 36 -1.66 -12.53 -6.57
N ASN A 37 -1.78 -11.88 -5.40
CA ASN A 37 -0.65 -11.30 -4.67
C ASN A 37 0.01 -12.28 -3.70
N THR A 38 -0.56 -13.46 -3.47
CA THR A 38 0.04 -14.51 -2.63
C THR A 38 1.19 -15.18 -3.37
N ASP A 39 2.32 -15.39 -2.68
CA ASP A 39 3.46 -16.09 -3.26
C ASP A 39 3.15 -17.59 -3.44
N PRO A 40 3.30 -18.17 -4.64
CA PRO A 40 2.99 -19.58 -4.87
C PRO A 40 3.94 -20.55 -4.13
N GLY A 41 5.10 -20.06 -3.70
CA GLY A 41 6.05 -20.79 -2.87
C GLY A 41 5.70 -20.75 -1.37
N TYR A 42 4.77 -19.89 -0.95
CA TYR A 42 4.35 -19.83 0.45
C TYR A 42 3.77 -21.17 0.91
N GLY A 43 4.23 -21.64 2.08
CA GLY A 43 3.87 -22.97 2.60
C GLY A 43 4.53 -24.17 1.90
N LYS A 44 5.34 -23.95 0.85
CA LYS A 44 6.10 -24.97 0.11
C LYS A 44 7.63 -24.80 0.24
N GLY A 45 8.08 -24.15 1.31
CA GLY A 45 9.48 -23.78 1.53
C GLY A 45 9.81 -22.33 1.14
N GLY A 46 8.88 -21.59 0.54
CA GLY A 46 8.98 -20.14 0.37
C GLY A 46 8.74 -19.41 1.69
N LEU A 47 9.63 -18.47 2.01
CA LEU A 47 9.62 -17.72 3.28
C LEU A 47 8.53 -16.64 3.32
N HIS A 48 8.13 -16.12 2.16
CA HIS A 48 7.29 -14.94 2.08
C HIS A 48 5.84 -15.28 1.73
N LEU A 49 4.90 -14.63 2.43
CA LEU A 49 3.47 -14.76 2.18
C LEU A 49 3.04 -14.15 0.84
N TYR A 50 3.54 -12.96 0.52
CA TYR A 50 3.16 -12.23 -0.68
C TYR A 50 4.27 -12.25 -1.73
N THR A 51 3.92 -12.16 -3.00
CA THR A 51 4.87 -12.03 -4.12
C THR A 51 5.79 -10.81 -3.91
N PRO A 52 7.00 -10.79 -4.51
CA PRO A 52 7.89 -9.62 -4.41
C PRO A 52 7.24 -8.30 -4.84
N SER A 53 6.37 -8.35 -5.87
CA SER A 53 5.62 -7.19 -6.35
C SER A 53 4.64 -6.68 -5.29
N ALA A 54 3.85 -7.57 -4.70
CA ALA A 54 2.88 -7.22 -3.66
C ALA A 54 3.56 -6.67 -2.41
N ARG A 55 4.69 -7.26 -1.97
CA ARG A 55 5.47 -6.74 -0.84
C ARG A 55 5.91 -5.29 -1.09
N ARG A 56 6.46 -4.98 -2.26
CA ARG A 56 6.90 -3.62 -2.61
C ARG A 56 5.74 -2.62 -2.57
N LYS A 57 4.55 -3.00 -3.04
CA LYS A 57 3.37 -2.13 -2.97
C LYS A 57 2.94 -1.90 -1.52
N LEU A 58 2.91 -2.95 -0.69
CA LEU A 58 2.58 -2.85 0.73
C LEU A 58 3.59 -1.97 1.49
N ASP A 59 4.88 -2.07 1.19
CA ASP A 59 5.92 -1.22 1.78
C ASP A 59 5.69 0.27 1.45
N ASN A 60 5.34 0.56 0.20
CA ASN A 60 5.03 1.93 -0.22
C ASN A 60 3.77 2.48 0.46
N LEU A 61 2.72 1.66 0.57
CA LEU A 61 1.49 2.05 1.28
C LEU A 61 1.75 2.26 2.76
N SER A 62 2.53 1.38 3.41
CA SER A 62 2.92 1.53 4.81
C SER A 62 3.67 2.83 5.06
N TRP A 63 4.61 3.18 4.17
CA TRP A 63 5.31 4.47 4.22
C TRP A 63 4.35 5.65 4.04
N ALA A 64 3.46 5.58 3.06
CA ALA A 64 2.52 6.65 2.74
C ALA A 64 1.53 6.91 3.88
N ILE A 65 1.02 5.84 4.50
CA ILE A 65 0.14 5.91 5.68
C ILE A 65 0.83 6.65 6.82
N ARG A 66 2.05 6.25 7.17
CA ARG A 66 2.81 6.88 8.26
C ARG A 66 3.06 8.36 8.01
N ASN A 67 3.42 8.73 6.78
CA ASN A 67 3.67 10.13 6.44
C ASN A 67 2.38 10.96 6.42
N ARG A 68 1.29 10.41 5.88
CA ARG A 68 0.01 11.11 5.89
C ARG A 68 -0.50 11.35 7.30
N GLN A 69 -0.38 10.36 8.20
CA GLN A 69 -0.71 10.53 9.61
C GLN A 69 0.13 11.62 10.29
N ALA A 70 1.42 11.73 9.97
CA ALA A 70 2.27 12.79 10.50
C ALA A 70 1.83 14.18 10.01
N LEU A 71 1.55 14.32 8.70
CA LEU A 71 1.05 15.57 8.12
C LEU A 71 -0.30 15.98 8.72
N ASP A 72 -1.21 15.03 8.91
CA ASP A 72 -2.52 15.29 9.50
C ASP A 72 -2.37 15.73 10.98
N ALA A 73 -1.41 15.16 11.72
CA ALA A 73 -1.11 15.57 13.10
C ALA A 73 -0.51 16.99 13.17
N GLU A 74 0.38 17.35 12.25
CA GLU A 74 0.94 18.70 12.14
C GLU A 74 -0.12 19.75 11.79
N ALA A 75 -1.10 19.40 10.96
CA ALA A 75 -2.17 20.31 10.58
C ALA A 75 -3.19 20.61 11.71
N ILE A 76 -3.24 19.76 12.74
CA ILE A 76 -4.13 19.92 13.90
C ILE A 76 -3.45 20.70 15.04
N SER A 77 -2.11 20.78 15.04
CA SER A 77 -1.30 21.50 16.04
C SER A 77 -1.24 23.00 15.80
#